data_AF-A0A5E4QYW5-F1
#
_entry.id   AF-A0A5E4QYW5-F1
#
_cell.length_a   1.000
_cell.length_b   1.000
_cell.length_c   1.000
_cell.angle_alpha   90.00
_cell.angle_beta   90.00
_cell.angle_gamma   90.00
#
_symmetry.space_group_name_H-M   'P 1'
#
loop_
_entity.id
_entity.type
_entity.pdbx_description
1 polymer ?
#
loop_
_entity_poly.entity_id
_entity_poly.type
_entity_poly.pdbx_seq_one_letter_code
_entity_poly.pdbx_strand_id
1 'polypeptide(L)'
;MSRSVTVAVAYIMSVTTLNWREALKVVRAGRAVANPNLGFQRQLQDFETYKLVEERRRLKERYPSLALADRDMMECQVMLTSYQTMLNQRTICEGKCAMGRQCPTGR
;
A
#
# COMPACT_ATOMS: atom_id res chain seq x y z
N MET A 1 -4.83 -11.58 -9.37
CA MET A 1 -5.79 -10.59 -8.83
C MET A 1 -5.07 -9.26 -8.64
N SER A 2 -5.17 -8.36 -9.63
CA SER A 2 -4.40 -7.11 -9.64
C SER A 2 -5.28 -5.87 -9.58
N ARG A 3 -6.42 -5.88 -10.29
CA ARG A 3 -7.31 -4.72 -10.44
C ARG A 3 -7.84 -4.19 -9.10
N SER A 4 -8.37 -5.07 -8.26
CA SER A 4 -8.91 -4.67 -6.94
C SER A 4 -7.81 -4.18 -5.99
N VAL A 5 -6.61 -4.74 -6.06
CA VAL A 5 -5.47 -4.30 -5.26
C VAL A 5 -5.08 -2.87 -5.64
N THR A 6 -5.00 -2.56 -6.94
CA THR A 6 -4.66 -1.22 -7.43
C THR A 6 -5.63 -0.16 -6.89
N VAL A 7 -6.94 -0.44 -6.96
CA VAL A 7 -7.96 0.52 -6.48
C VAL A 7 -7.88 0.69 -4.97
N ALA A 8 -7.69 -0.40 -4.21
CA ALA A 8 -7.51 -0.32 -2.75
C ALA A 8 -6.27 0.50 -2.36
N VAL A 9 -5.15 0.31 -3.06
CA VAL A 9 -3.92 1.10 -2.84
C VAL A 9 -4.16 2.58 -3.13
N ALA A 10 -4.78 2.91 -4.27
CA ALA A 10 -5.09 4.30 -4.61
C ALA A 10 -6.02 4.95 -3.56
N TYR A 11 -7.03 4.22 -3.06
CA TYR A 11 -7.91 4.71 -2.00
C TYR A 11 -7.15 5.02 -0.71
N ILE A 12 -6.32 4.09 -0.23
CA ILE A 12 -5.49 4.29 0.99
C ILE A 12 -4.59 5.51 0.82
N MET A 13 -3.96 5.68 -0.34
CA MET A 13 -3.15 6.88 -0.63
C MET A 13 -3.98 8.16 -0.51
N SER A 14 -5.21 8.16 -1.03
CA SER A 14 -6.09 9.34 -1.05
C SER A 14 -6.64 9.74 0.31
N VAL A 15 -6.83 8.79 1.24
CA VAL A 15 -7.38 9.07 2.58
C VAL A 15 -6.30 9.16 3.68
N THR A 16 -5.06 8.82 3.37
CA THR A 16 -3.92 8.93 4.30
C THR A 16 -2.79 9.79 3.71
N THR A 17 -1.67 9.90 4.41
CA THR A 17 -0.46 10.57 3.90
C THR A 17 0.49 9.64 3.13
N LEU A 18 0.18 8.34 3.05
CA LEU A 18 1.06 7.32 2.49
C LEU A 18 1.29 7.46 0.97
N ASN A 19 2.49 7.06 0.53
CA ASN A 19 2.82 6.86 -0.89
C ASN A 19 2.32 5.49 -1.41
N TRP A 20 2.42 5.24 -2.72
CA TRP A 20 1.88 4.01 -3.31
C TRP A 20 2.57 2.74 -2.82
N ARG A 21 3.86 2.81 -2.47
CA ARG A 21 4.62 1.67 -1.98
C ARG A 21 4.22 1.33 -0.55
N GLU A 22 4.03 2.33 0.30
CA GLU A 22 3.54 2.18 1.67
C GLU A 22 2.11 1.66 1.69
N ALA A 23 1.21 2.26 0.91
CA ALA A 23 -0.17 1.80 0.78
C ALA A 23 -0.24 0.35 0.24
N LEU A 24 0.64 -0.04 -0.68
CA LEU A 24 0.75 -1.44 -1.11
C LEU A 24 1.20 -2.36 0.04
N LYS A 25 2.12 -1.93 0.91
CA LYS A 25 2.52 -2.71 2.10
C LYS A 25 1.36 -2.90 3.07
N VAL A 26 0.53 -1.87 3.29
CA VAL A 26 -0.71 -1.96 4.08
C VAL A 26 -1.61 -3.07 3.54
N VAL A 27 -1.88 -3.07 2.22
CA VAL A 27 -2.70 -4.13 1.60
C VAL A 27 -2.03 -5.51 1.71
N ARG A 28 -0.70 -5.59 1.58
CA ARG A 28 0.04 -6.84 1.70
C ARG A 28 0.07 -7.42 3.11
N ALA A 29 -0.07 -6.60 4.15
CA ALA A 29 -0.20 -7.08 5.52
C ALA A 29 -1.48 -7.91 5.71
N GLY A 30 -2.61 -7.47 5.13
CA GLY A 30 -3.86 -8.23 5.14
C GLY A 30 -3.93 -9.34 4.07
N ARG A 31 -3.15 -9.21 2.99
CA ARG A 31 -3.13 -10.16 1.88
C ARG A 31 -1.75 -10.25 1.23
N ALA A 32 -0.90 -11.14 1.73
CA ALA A 32 0.50 -11.28 1.29
C ALA A 32 0.71 -11.45 -0.23
N VAL A 33 -0.26 -12.03 -0.94
CA VAL A 33 -0.24 -12.25 -2.40
C VAL A 33 -0.61 -11.02 -3.24
N ALA A 34 -0.97 -9.90 -2.60
CA ALA A 34 -1.29 -8.66 -3.29
C ALA A 34 -0.06 -8.11 -4.03
N ASN A 35 -0.12 -8.13 -5.35
CA ASN A 35 0.95 -7.63 -6.22
C ASN A 35 0.34 -7.10 -7.52
N PRO A 36 0.14 -5.78 -7.65
CA PRO A 36 -0.29 -5.19 -8.91
C PRO A 36 0.71 -5.51 -10.03
N ASN A 37 0.24 -5.72 -11.25
CA ASN A 37 1.16 -5.87 -12.40
C ASN A 37 1.95 -4.56 -12.64
N LEU A 38 3.05 -4.64 -13.39
CA LEU A 38 3.94 -3.50 -13.62
C LEU A 38 3.21 -2.28 -14.22
N GLY A 39 2.24 -2.50 -15.12
CA GLY A 39 1.42 -1.43 -15.68
C GLY A 39 0.62 -0.67 -14.61
N PHE A 40 0.01 -1.39 -13.68
CA PHE A 40 -0.70 -0.77 -12.56
C PHE A 40 0.23 -0.12 -11.54
N GLN A 41 1.43 -0.67 -11.31
CA GLN A 41 2.42 -0.02 -10.45
C GLN A 41 2.86 1.33 -11.03
N ARG A 42 3.06 1.41 -12.36
CA ARG A 42 3.33 2.67 -13.06
C ARG A 42 2.15 3.64 -12.92
N GLN A 43 0.92 3.17 -13.11
CA GLN A 43 -0.27 4.02 -12.92
C GLN A 43 -0.41 4.55 -11.48
N LEU A 44 -0.04 3.75 -10.47
CA LEU A 44 -0.03 4.21 -9.07
C LEU A 44 1.06 5.27 -8.82
N GLN A 45 2.24 5.09 -9.42
CA GLN A 45 3.31 6.09 -9.38
C GLN A 45 2.91 7.40 -10.08
N ASP A 46 2.27 7.31 -11.24
CA ASP A 46 1.74 8.47 -11.97
C ASP A 46 0.64 9.16 -11.16
N PHE A 47 -0.25 8.38 -10.53
CA PHE A 47 -1.28 8.90 -9.64
C PHE A 47 -0.66 9.66 -8.46
N GLU A 48 0.34 9.08 -7.78
CA GLU A 48 1.09 9.75 -6.71
C GLU A 48 1.69 11.07 -7.17
N THR A 49 2.32 11.08 -8.34
CA THR A 49 3.07 12.25 -8.85
C THR A 49 2.15 13.37 -9.33
N TYR A 50 1.08 13.04 -10.04
CA TYR A 50 0.33 14.01 -10.83
C TYR A 50 -1.10 14.28 -10.34
N LYS A 51 -1.68 13.41 -9.51
CA LYS A 51 -3.12 13.44 -9.19
C LYS A 51 -3.44 13.33 -7.70
N LEU A 52 -2.56 12.75 -6.89
CA LEU A 52 -2.85 12.44 -5.50
C LEU A 52 -3.13 13.68 -4.64
N VAL A 53 -2.36 14.75 -4.83
CA VAL A 53 -2.56 16.02 -4.09
C VAL A 53 -3.95 16.58 -4.35
N GLU A 54 -4.36 16.59 -5.62
CA GLU A 54 -5.68 17.07 -6.04
C GLU A 54 -6.80 16.16 -5.54
N GLU A 55 -6.59 14.85 -5.53
CA GLU A 55 -7.56 13.89 -5.01
C GLU A 55 -7.76 14.05 -3.48
N ARG A 56 -6.67 14.25 -2.73
CA ARG A 56 -6.74 14.56 -1.29
C ARG A 56 -7.51 15.85 -1.04
N ARG A 57 -7.27 16.90 -1.84
CA ARG A 57 -8.01 18.17 -1.78
C ARG A 57 -9.50 17.95 -2.04
N ARG A 58 -9.83 17.24 -3.12
CA ARG A 58 -11.22 16.90 -3.49
C ARG A 58 -11.96 16.16 -2.39
N LEU A 59 -11.32 15.18 -1.75
CA LEU A 59 -11.92 14.43 -0.65
C LEU A 59 -12.13 15.31 0.59
N LYS A 60 -11.17 16.16 0.92
CA LYS A 60 -11.29 17.10 2.05
C LYS A 60 -12.42 18.12 1.84
N GLU A 61 -12.60 18.62 0.62
CA GLU A 61 -13.70 19.53 0.29
C GLU A 61 -15.06 18.85 0.35
N ARG A 62 -15.14 17.58 -0.09
CA ARG A 62 -16.37 16.81 -0.05
C ARG A 62 -16.73 16.31 1.35
N TYR A 63 -15.74 16.02 2.19
CA TYR A 63 -15.89 15.46 3.53
C TYR A 63 -15.05 16.23 4.56
N PRO A 64 -15.44 17.46 4.92
CA PRO A 64 -14.60 18.39 5.67
C PRO A 64 -14.36 18.02 7.12
N SER A 65 -15.20 17.17 7.72
CA SER A 65 -15.04 16.76 9.12
C SER A 65 -13.72 16.02 9.37
N LEU A 66 -13.18 15.34 8.33
CA LEU A 66 -11.97 14.51 8.42
C LEU A 66 -11.95 13.57 9.63
N ALA A 67 -13.14 13.20 10.14
CA ALA A 67 -13.29 12.54 11.44
C ALA A 67 -12.62 11.16 11.51
N LEU A 68 -12.32 10.57 10.35
CA LEU A 68 -11.65 9.28 10.24
C LEU A 68 -10.14 9.40 9.93
N ALA A 69 -9.62 10.58 9.60
CA ALA A 69 -8.25 10.71 9.10
C ALA A 69 -7.20 10.15 10.08
N ASP A 70 -7.32 10.46 11.37
CA ASP A 70 -6.41 9.95 12.39
C ASP A 70 -6.57 8.44 12.61
N ARG A 71 -7.82 7.94 12.55
CA ARG A 71 -8.10 6.51 12.69
C ARG A 71 -7.55 5.72 11.50
N ASP A 72 -7.81 6.17 10.29
CA ASP A 72 -7.34 5.56 9.05
C ASP A 72 -5.80 5.50 9.02
N MET A 73 -5.14 6.58 9.47
CA MET A 73 -3.68 6.62 9.59
C MET A 73 -3.18 5.65 10.67
N MET A 74 -3.82 5.59 11.84
CA MET A 74 -3.45 4.68 12.92
C MET A 74 -3.59 3.22 12.51
N GLU A 75 -4.68 2.85 11.84
CA GLU A 75 -4.88 1.50 11.29
C GLU A 75 -3.80 1.16 10.24
N CYS A 76 -3.46 2.10 9.35
CA CYS A 76 -2.38 1.90 8.41
C CYS A 76 -1.02 1.69 9.09
N GLN A 77 -0.72 2.42 10.17
CA GLN A 77 0.51 2.22 10.96
C GLN A 77 0.57 0.83 11.61
N VAL A 78 -0.55 0.35 12.15
CA VAL A 78 -0.66 -1.02 12.70
C VAL A 78 -0.37 -2.04 11.61
N MET A 79 -0.96 -1.87 10.42
CA MET A 79 -0.75 -2.77 9.29
C MET A 79 0.68 -2.74 8.76
N LEU A 80 1.32 -1.57 8.69
CA LEU A 80 2.74 -1.45 8.33
C LEU A 80 3.65 -2.14 9.34
N THR A 81 3.35 -2.03 10.64
CA THR A 81 4.07 -2.73 11.71
C THR A 81 3.90 -4.25 11.57
N SER A 82 2.69 -4.72 11.27
CA SER A 82 2.43 -6.14 10.98
C SER A 82 3.23 -6.61 9.77
N TYR A 83 3.24 -5.84 8.67
CA TYR A 83 4.03 -6.15 7.49
C TYR A 83 5.53 -6.30 7.81
N GLN A 84 6.08 -5.38 8.60
CA GLN A 84 7.48 -5.45 9.03
C GLN A 84 7.75 -6.69 9.91
N THR A 85 6.83 -7.02 10.81
CA THR A 85 6.91 -8.22 11.64
C THR A 85 6.94 -9.49 10.78
N MET A 86 6.07 -9.56 9.76
CA MET A 86 6.03 -10.69 8.81
C MET A 86 7.32 -10.82 8.00
N LEU A 87 7.95 -9.70 7.60
CA LEU A 87 9.26 -9.71 6.95
C LEU A 87 10.35 -10.26 7.89
N ASN A 88 10.37 -9.80 9.14
CA ASN A 88 11.35 -10.25 10.14
C ASN A 88 11.18 -11.74 10.45
N GLN A 89 9.94 -12.22 10.53
CA GLN A 89 9.58 -13.63 10.71
C GLN A 89 9.73 -14.47 9.44
N ARG A 90 10.14 -13.87 8.32
CA ARG A 90 10.36 -14.57 7.04
C ARG A 90 9.10 -15.23 6.46
N THR A 91 7.92 -14.81 6.89
CA THR A 91 6.63 -15.33 6.38
C THR A 91 6.21 -14.66 5.07
N ILE A 92 6.77 -13.49 4.76
CA ILE A 92 6.65 -12.79 3.47
C ILE A 92 8.01 -12.31 2.95
N CYS A 93 8.05 -11.93 1.67
CA CYS A 93 9.26 -11.51 0.96
C CYS A 93 8.96 -10.32 0.02
N GLU A 94 9.90 -9.39 -0.13
CA GLU A 94 9.78 -8.24 -1.05
C GLU A 94 10.24 -8.53 -2.50
N GLY A 95 10.67 -9.75 -2.80
CA GLY A 95 11.21 -10.13 -4.10
C GLY A 95 12.62 -9.62 -4.36
N LYS A 96 13.33 -9.12 -3.33
CA LYS A 96 14.74 -8.68 -3.39
C LYS A 96 15.70 -9.75 -2.89
N CYS A 97 15.30 -11.02 -2.92
CA CYS A 97 16.18 -12.12 -2.50
C CYS A 97 17.39 -12.21 -3.44
N ALA A 98 18.57 -12.45 -2.86
CA ALA A 98 19.78 -12.67 -3.64
C ALA A 98 19.58 -13.85 -4.60
N MET A 99 19.90 -13.65 -5.88
CA MET A 99 19.85 -14.73 -6.89
C MET A 99 20.63 -15.94 -6.40
N GLY A 100 20.06 -17.13 -6.57
CA GLY A 100 20.68 -18.40 -6.17
C GLY A 100 20.54 -18.77 -4.70
N ARG A 101 19.91 -17.93 -3.85
CA ARG A 101 19.54 -18.32 -2.48
C ARG A 101 18.06 -18.68 -2.40
N GLN A 102 17.74 -19.68 -1.58
CA GLN A 102 16.37 -20.09 -1.35
C GLN A 102 15.60 -18.97 -0.65
N CYS A 103 14.49 -18.57 -1.26
CA CYS A 103 13.64 -17.53 -0.71
C CYS A 103 13.07 -17.98 0.65
N PRO A 104 13.05 -17.12 1.67
CA PRO A 104 12.50 -17.44 2.99
C PRO A 104 11.06 -17.94 2.96
N THR A 105 10.29 -17.53 1.94
CA THR A 105 8.89 -17.95 1.76
C THR A 105 8.72 -19.20 0.90
N GLY A 106 9.82 -19.83 0.48
CA GLY A 106 9.80 -21.02 -0.38
C GLY A 106 9.30 -20.77 -1.81
N ARG A 107 9.32 -19.51 -2.30
CA ARG A 107 8.90 -19.10 -3.65
C ARG A 107 10.00 -18.41 -4.42
#